data_AF-A0A7J6PQM8-F1
#
_entry.id   AF-A0A7J6PQM8-F1
#
_cell.length_a   1.000
_cell.length_b   1.000
_cell.length_c   1.000
_cell.angle_alpha   90.00
_cell.angle_beta   90.00
_cell.angle_gamma   90.00
#
_symmetry.space_group_name_H-M   'P 1'
#
loop_
_entity.id
_entity.type
_entity.pdbx_description
1 polymer ?
#
loop_
_entity_poly.entity_id
_entity_poly.type
_entity_poly.pdbx_seq_one_letter_code
_entity_poly.pdbx_strand_id
1 'polypeptide(L)'
;MFAGAAYPTLLPDLLPSVQEEVRQNVLRIGHHPSLAILGGNNEVEAFYGWSGISQYKSYIDSYVSLFFDTVVATSKELIWRPVIPSSPWNGNETRDDPIADNPNDEHAGDMHFYDYFHPNIFDLRTLPKPRFLSEFGFQSWSSLGELKGVADDGMLQDSLFSGESSKNSQDC
;
A
#
# COMPACT_ATOMS: atom_id res chain seq x y z
N MET A 1 -11.24 4.80 0.48
CA MET A 1 -9.85 5.02 -0.04
C MET A 1 -8.92 5.21 1.14
N PHE A 2 -8.04 4.26 1.45
CA PHE A 2 -7.21 4.26 2.68
C PHE A 2 -5.80 3.75 2.37
N ALA A 3 -4.76 4.40 2.90
CA ALA A 3 -3.37 4.09 2.61
C ALA A 3 -2.40 4.55 3.72
N GLY A 4 -1.54 3.63 4.20
CA GLY A 4 -0.30 3.92 4.94
C GLY A 4 -0.45 4.67 6.26
N ALA A 5 -1.63 4.67 6.88
CA ALA A 5 -1.92 5.45 8.08
C ALA A 5 -3.02 4.81 8.94
N ALA A 6 -3.02 5.15 10.23
CA ALA A 6 -4.16 4.91 11.11
C ALA A 6 -5.24 5.98 10.91
N TYR A 7 -6.51 5.60 11.10
CA TYR A 7 -7.67 6.47 10.87
C TYR A 7 -8.47 6.70 12.16
N PRO A 8 -9.05 7.90 12.35
CA PRO A 8 -9.67 8.31 13.61
C PRO A 8 -11.11 7.80 13.78
N THR A 9 -11.29 6.50 13.97
CA THR A 9 -12.61 5.83 14.07
C THR A 9 -13.49 6.29 15.24
N LEU A 10 -12.91 6.98 16.23
CA LEU A 10 -13.65 7.58 17.35
C LEU A 10 -14.43 8.85 16.97
N LEU A 11 -14.21 9.39 15.76
CA LEU A 11 -15.04 10.48 15.24
C LEU A 11 -16.46 9.95 14.97
N PRO A 12 -17.52 10.53 15.58
CA PRO A 12 -18.87 9.95 15.56
C PRO A 12 -19.42 9.61 14.17
N ASP A 13 -19.11 10.44 13.17
CA ASP A 13 -19.67 10.32 11.82
C ASP A 13 -18.72 9.63 10.84
N LEU A 14 -17.51 9.21 11.25
CA LEU A 14 -16.53 8.63 10.33
C LEU A 14 -17.04 7.30 9.77
N LEU A 15 -17.35 6.32 10.62
CA LEU A 15 -17.76 4.99 10.14
C LEU A 15 -19.05 5.02 9.31
N PRO A 16 -20.11 5.76 9.69
CA PRO A 16 -21.29 5.93 8.84
C PRO A 16 -20.97 6.57 7.48
N SER A 17 -20.11 7.60 7.46
CA SER A 17 -19.66 8.24 6.22
C SER A 17 -18.89 7.26 5.32
N VAL A 18 -17.97 6.50 5.90
CA VAL A 18 -17.20 5.46 5.20
C VAL A 18 -18.11 4.36 4.66
N GLN A 19 -19.09 3.91 5.44
CA GLN A 19 -20.05 2.91 5.01
C GLN A 19 -20.82 3.37 3.77
N GLU A 20 -21.29 4.62 3.76
CA GLU A 20 -21.99 5.18 2.60
C GLU A 20 -21.05 5.37 1.40
N GLU A 21 -19.81 5.82 1.59
CA GLU A 21 -18.78 5.89 0.52
C GLU A 21 -18.56 4.51 -0.11
N VAL A 22 -18.38 3.47 0.71
CA VAL A 22 -18.17 2.09 0.26
C VAL A 22 -19.40 1.61 -0.52
N ARG A 23 -20.60 1.79 0.03
CA ARG A 23 -21.85 1.36 -0.62
C ARG A 23 -22.03 2.01 -1.98
N GLN A 24 -21.84 3.32 -2.07
CA GLN A 24 -21.95 4.07 -3.32
C GLN A 24 -20.91 3.60 -4.35
N ASN A 25 -19.65 3.44 -3.96
CA ASN A 25 -18.59 3.05 -4.88
C ASN A 25 -18.72 1.60 -5.34
N VAL A 26 -18.99 0.65 -4.44
CA VAL A 26 -19.15 -0.77 -4.80
C VAL A 26 -20.32 -0.96 -5.75
N LEU A 27 -21.47 -0.32 -5.50
CA LEU A 27 -22.61 -0.35 -6.44
C LEU A 27 -22.25 0.27 -7.81
N ARG A 28 -21.48 1.36 -7.80
CA ARG A 28 -21.05 2.05 -9.01
C ARG A 28 -20.10 1.20 -9.86
N ILE A 29 -19.11 0.53 -9.27
CA ILE A 29 -18.06 -0.18 -10.03
C ILE A 29 -18.24 -1.69 -10.11
N GLY A 30 -19.09 -2.28 -9.28
CA GLY A 30 -19.18 -3.73 -9.09
C GLY A 30 -19.64 -4.52 -10.31
N HIS A 31 -20.31 -3.88 -11.26
CA HIS A 31 -20.75 -4.50 -12.51
C HIS A 31 -19.68 -4.51 -13.61
N HIS A 32 -18.54 -3.86 -13.42
CA HIS A 32 -17.47 -3.83 -14.43
C HIS A 32 -16.69 -5.16 -14.43
N PRO A 33 -16.57 -5.84 -15.58
CA PRO A 33 -15.88 -7.13 -15.67
C PRO A 33 -14.37 -7.02 -15.42
N SER A 34 -13.79 -5.82 -15.57
CA SER A 34 -12.39 -5.54 -15.25
C SER A 34 -12.10 -5.54 -13.75
N LEU A 35 -13.12 -5.46 -12.89
CA LEU A 35 -12.93 -5.51 -11.45
C LEU A 35 -12.67 -6.96 -11.00
N ALA A 36 -11.43 -7.24 -10.62
CA ALA A 36 -10.99 -8.57 -10.19
C ALA A 36 -11.13 -8.78 -8.68
N ILE A 37 -10.69 -7.81 -7.88
CA ILE A 37 -10.63 -7.86 -6.41
C ILE A 37 -10.87 -6.45 -5.84
N LEU A 38 -11.43 -6.36 -4.64
CA LEU A 38 -11.50 -5.12 -3.86
C LEU A 38 -10.58 -5.21 -2.65
N GLY A 39 -9.59 -4.31 -2.58
CA GLY A 39 -8.76 -4.11 -1.41
C GLY A 39 -9.35 -3.06 -0.48
N GLY A 40 -9.39 -3.34 0.83
CA GLY A 40 -9.89 -2.42 1.84
C GLY A 40 -8.97 -1.23 2.07
N ASN A 41 -7.65 -1.45 2.04
CA ASN A 41 -6.64 -0.42 2.20
C ASN A 41 -5.30 -0.80 1.55
N ASN A 42 -4.39 0.17 1.50
CA ASN A 42 -2.97 -0.01 1.19
C ASN A 42 -2.12 0.07 2.46
N GLU A 43 -1.37 -0.98 2.76
CA GLU A 43 -0.32 -1.06 3.79
C GLU A 43 -0.72 -0.63 5.21
N VAL A 44 -2.02 -0.52 5.54
CA VAL A 44 -2.44 -0.11 6.89
C VAL A 44 -2.21 -1.24 7.89
N GLU A 45 -2.30 -2.50 7.47
CA GLU A 45 -1.86 -3.63 8.33
C GLU A 45 -0.36 -3.56 8.60
N ALA A 46 0.45 -3.48 7.53
CA ALA A 46 1.91 -3.36 7.61
C ALA A 46 2.31 -2.18 8.48
N PHE A 47 1.88 -0.96 8.10
CA PHE A 47 1.26 0.06 8.97
C PHE A 47 1.50 -0.07 10.47
N TYR A 48 0.67 -0.92 11.05
CA TYR A 48 0.52 -1.08 12.48
C TYR A 48 1.70 -1.81 13.12
N GLY A 49 2.29 -2.75 12.38
CA GLY A 49 3.47 -3.51 12.81
C GLY A 49 4.72 -2.64 12.93
N TRP A 50 5.19 -2.07 11.82
CA TRP A 50 6.44 -1.27 11.81
C TRP A 50 6.38 0.03 12.61
N SER A 51 5.20 0.68 12.72
CA SER A 51 5.03 1.86 13.59
C SER A 51 4.92 1.50 15.07
N GLY A 52 4.76 0.21 15.40
CA GLY A 52 4.62 -0.29 16.76
C GLY A 52 3.28 0.04 17.42
N ILE A 53 2.29 0.57 16.69
CA ILE A 53 0.99 0.90 17.28
C ILE A 53 0.09 -0.33 17.50
N SER A 54 0.41 -1.46 16.88
CA SER A 54 -0.31 -2.74 17.05
C SER A 54 -0.33 -3.23 18.51
N GLN A 55 0.61 -2.80 19.35
CA GLN A 55 0.64 -3.12 20.78
C GLN A 55 -0.51 -2.48 21.59
N TYR A 56 -1.19 -1.48 21.02
CA TYR A 56 -2.27 -0.76 21.69
C TYR A 56 -3.63 -1.28 21.21
N LYS A 57 -4.38 -1.90 22.12
CA LYS A 57 -5.71 -2.47 21.82
C LYS A 57 -6.66 -1.47 21.13
N SER A 58 -6.65 -0.19 21.51
CA SER A 58 -7.50 0.83 20.90
C SER A 58 -7.25 1.02 19.40
N TYR A 59 -6.01 0.87 18.95
CA TYR A 59 -5.67 0.96 17.54
C TYR A 59 -6.15 -0.30 16.80
N ILE A 60 -5.93 -1.48 17.38
CA ILE A 60 -6.45 -2.75 16.83
C ILE A 60 -7.97 -2.70 16.69
N ASP A 61 -8.68 -2.28 17.74
CA ASP A 61 -10.13 -2.12 17.72
C ASP A 61 -10.58 -1.13 16.63
N SER A 62 -9.82 -0.06 16.42
CA SER A 62 -10.07 0.92 15.36
C SER A 62 -9.89 0.30 13.97
N TYR A 63 -8.82 -0.48 13.77
CA TYR A 63 -8.55 -1.17 12.51
C TYR A 63 -9.66 -2.18 12.18
N VAL A 64 -10.07 -2.98 13.18
CA VAL A 64 -11.16 -3.95 13.07
C VAL A 64 -12.48 -3.24 12.71
N SER A 65 -12.84 -2.19 13.46
CA SER A 65 -14.09 -1.46 13.25
C SER A 65 -14.17 -0.87 11.84
N LEU A 66 -13.05 -0.34 11.33
CA LEU A 66 -13.01 0.28 10.02
C LEU A 66 -12.95 -0.76 8.89
N PHE A 67 -11.97 -1.66 8.90
CA PHE A 67 -11.71 -2.49 7.72
C PHE A 67 -12.52 -3.78 7.71
N PHE A 68 -12.68 -4.47 8.84
CA PHE A 68 -13.47 -5.70 8.90
C PHE A 68 -14.96 -5.40 9.01
N ASP A 69 -15.34 -4.63 10.04
CA ASP A 69 -16.75 -4.44 10.41
C ASP A 69 -17.47 -3.43 9.51
N THR A 70 -16.74 -2.49 8.87
CA THR A 70 -17.33 -1.48 7.96
C THR A 70 -17.02 -1.77 6.49
N VAL A 71 -15.76 -1.67 6.06
CA VAL A 71 -15.40 -1.74 4.63
C VAL A 71 -15.64 -3.13 4.04
N VAL A 72 -15.08 -4.19 4.65
CA VAL A 72 -15.21 -5.57 4.14
C VAL A 72 -16.64 -6.07 4.27
N ALA A 73 -17.29 -5.87 5.43
CA ALA A 73 -18.68 -6.28 5.64
C ALA A 73 -19.63 -5.64 4.61
N THR A 74 -19.60 -4.32 4.48
CA THR A 74 -20.46 -3.59 3.52
C THR A 74 -20.19 -4.02 2.08
N SER A 75 -18.92 -4.22 1.70
CA SER A 75 -18.57 -4.65 0.35
C SER A 75 -19.12 -6.05 0.03
N LYS A 76 -18.98 -7.00 0.96
CA LYS A 76 -19.43 -8.40 0.78
C LYS A 76 -20.94 -8.54 0.62
N GLU A 77 -21.73 -7.59 1.12
CA GLU A 77 -23.18 -7.56 0.89
C GLU A 77 -23.57 -7.15 -0.54
N LEU A 78 -22.68 -6.44 -1.23
CA LEU A 78 -23.00 -5.74 -2.49
C LEU A 78 -22.34 -6.36 -3.72
N ILE A 79 -21.29 -7.18 -3.53
CA ILE A 79 -20.53 -7.76 -4.63
C ILE A 79 -20.10 -9.20 -4.35
N TRP A 80 -20.08 -10.02 -5.40
CA TRP A 80 -19.67 -11.42 -5.35
C TRP A 80 -18.16 -11.63 -5.53
N ARG A 81 -17.40 -10.56 -5.83
CA ARG A 81 -15.95 -10.60 -6.05
C ARG A 81 -15.21 -10.76 -4.71
N PRO A 82 -13.96 -11.27 -4.74
CA PRO A 82 -13.11 -11.26 -3.55
C PRO A 82 -12.94 -9.85 -2.97
N VAL A 83 -13.03 -9.76 -1.65
CA VAL A 83 -12.79 -8.55 -0.85
C VAL A 83 -11.78 -8.89 0.23
N ILE A 84 -10.67 -8.15 0.27
CA ILE A 84 -9.56 -8.34 1.23
C ILE A 84 -9.44 -7.11 2.13
N PRO A 85 -9.04 -7.26 3.41
CA PRO A 85 -8.98 -6.14 4.34
C PRO A 85 -7.82 -5.18 4.04
N SER A 86 -6.68 -5.69 3.57
CA SER A 86 -5.40 -4.97 3.37
C SER A 86 -4.64 -5.50 2.15
N SER A 87 -3.54 -4.82 1.80
CA SER A 87 -2.49 -5.22 0.86
C SER A 87 -1.17 -4.61 1.36
N PRO A 88 -0.13 -5.39 1.71
CA PRO A 88 -0.10 -6.85 1.68
C PRO A 88 -1.02 -7.47 2.75
N TRP A 89 -1.43 -8.72 2.53
CA TRP A 89 -2.31 -9.50 3.42
C TRP A 89 -2.07 -11.02 3.26
N ASN A 90 -1.86 -11.78 4.34
CA ASN A 90 -1.47 -13.20 4.23
C ASN A 90 -2.63 -14.13 3.84
N GLY A 91 -3.87 -13.71 4.03
CA GLY A 91 -5.03 -14.45 3.56
C GLY A 91 -5.84 -15.18 4.62
N ASN A 92 -5.37 -15.15 5.88
CA ASN A 92 -5.95 -15.87 7.01
C ASN A 92 -6.36 -14.98 8.18
N GLU A 93 -6.01 -13.70 8.15
CA GLU A 93 -6.33 -12.72 9.16
C GLU A 93 -7.85 -12.55 9.24
N THR A 94 -8.34 -12.49 10.47
CA THR A 94 -9.77 -12.43 10.78
C THR A 94 -10.06 -11.23 11.65
N ARG A 95 -11.35 -10.96 11.89
CA ARG A 95 -11.76 -9.93 12.85
C ARG A 95 -11.11 -10.10 14.24
N ASP A 96 -10.94 -11.36 14.68
CA ASP A 96 -10.44 -11.71 16.01
C ASP A 96 -8.90 -11.83 16.05
N ASP A 97 -8.26 -11.94 14.89
CA ASP A 97 -6.81 -11.94 14.70
C ASP A 97 -6.47 -11.09 13.44
N PRO A 98 -6.57 -9.76 13.53
CA PRO A 98 -6.68 -8.89 12.36
C PRO A 98 -5.36 -8.38 11.80
N ILE A 99 -4.25 -8.56 12.52
CA ILE A 99 -2.93 -8.09 12.14
C ILE A 99 -1.98 -9.28 12.26
N ALA A 100 -1.38 -9.70 11.14
CA ALA A 100 -0.37 -10.75 11.18
C ALA A 100 0.94 -10.29 11.83
N ASP A 101 1.65 -11.26 12.44
CA ASP A 101 3.01 -11.04 12.96
C ASP A 101 3.98 -10.60 11.85
N ASN A 102 3.80 -11.14 10.64
CA ASN A 102 4.54 -10.75 9.44
C ASN A 102 3.56 -10.58 8.25
N PRO A 103 3.10 -9.36 7.95
CA PRO A 103 2.24 -9.10 6.79
C PRO A 103 2.94 -9.30 5.43
N ASN A 104 4.27 -9.46 5.39
CA ASN A 104 5.05 -9.77 4.19
C ASN A 104 5.58 -11.21 4.27
N ASP A 105 4.72 -12.20 4.52
CA ASP A 105 5.11 -13.61 4.46
C ASP A 105 5.26 -14.06 2.99
N GLU A 106 6.45 -14.54 2.61
CA GLU A 106 6.68 -15.09 1.25
C GLU A 106 5.78 -16.30 0.93
N HIS A 107 5.26 -16.98 1.94
CA HIS A 107 4.53 -18.23 1.78
C HIS A 107 3.02 -18.07 1.77
N ALA A 108 2.51 -16.87 2.01
CA ALA A 108 1.09 -16.54 2.10
C ALA A 108 0.77 -15.27 1.31
N GLY A 109 -0.51 -15.03 0.99
CA GLY A 109 -0.96 -13.72 0.53
C GLY A 109 -0.26 -13.10 -0.68
N ASP A 110 -0.16 -11.78 -0.61
CA ASP A 110 0.69 -10.95 -1.45
C ASP A 110 1.77 -10.22 -0.62
N MET A 111 2.78 -9.70 -1.30
CA MET A 111 3.92 -9.01 -0.70
C MET A 111 4.22 -7.69 -1.42
N HIS A 112 4.72 -6.72 -0.64
CA HIS A 112 5.31 -5.49 -1.14
C HIS A 112 6.83 -5.53 -0.88
N PHE A 113 7.66 -5.35 -1.92
CA PHE A 113 9.12 -5.47 -1.78
C PHE A 113 9.89 -4.28 -2.38
N TYR A 114 10.70 -3.64 -1.54
CA TYR A 114 11.58 -2.54 -1.91
C TYR A 114 12.93 -2.69 -1.19
N ASP A 115 14.03 -2.79 -1.94
CA ASP A 115 15.39 -2.83 -1.40
C ASP A 115 16.31 -1.93 -2.22
N TYR A 116 16.60 -0.74 -1.71
CA TYR A 116 17.42 0.27 -2.40
C TYR A 116 18.92 0.15 -2.10
N PHE A 117 19.30 -0.73 -1.17
CA PHE A 117 20.68 -0.82 -0.67
C PHE A 117 21.33 -2.16 -0.99
N HIS A 118 20.60 -3.08 -1.64
CA HIS A 118 21.16 -4.33 -2.10
C HIS A 118 22.37 -4.09 -3.01
N PRO A 119 23.54 -4.71 -2.73
CA PRO A 119 24.77 -4.45 -3.49
C PRO A 119 24.69 -4.89 -4.96
N ASN A 120 23.79 -5.83 -5.27
CA ASN A 120 23.53 -6.27 -6.63
C ASN A 120 22.06 -6.69 -6.80
N ILE A 121 21.17 -5.76 -7.14
CA ILE A 121 19.74 -6.07 -7.33
C ILE A 121 19.47 -7.05 -8.49
N PHE A 122 20.45 -7.25 -9.38
CA PHE A 122 20.35 -8.23 -10.47
C PHE A 122 20.66 -9.66 -10.03
N ASP A 123 21.09 -9.88 -8.77
CA ASP A 123 21.19 -11.23 -8.22
C ASP A 123 19.80 -11.77 -7.84
N LEU A 124 19.09 -12.34 -8.81
CA LEU A 124 17.73 -12.84 -8.62
C LEU A 124 17.61 -13.95 -7.56
N ARG A 125 18.73 -14.52 -7.09
CA ARG A 125 18.74 -15.55 -6.04
C ARG A 125 18.47 -14.96 -4.65
N THR A 126 18.73 -13.67 -4.47
CA THR A 126 18.55 -12.95 -3.20
C THR A 126 17.18 -12.28 -3.08
N LEU A 127 16.42 -12.21 -4.18
CA LEU A 127 15.06 -11.66 -4.18
C LEU A 127 14.06 -12.62 -3.51
N PRO A 128 13.02 -12.09 -2.84
CA PRO A 128 11.99 -12.91 -2.23
C PRO A 128 11.21 -13.71 -3.28
N LYS A 129 10.62 -14.82 -2.86
CA LYS A 129 9.81 -15.69 -3.72
C LYS A 129 8.36 -15.76 -3.22
N PRO A 130 7.64 -14.62 -3.22
CA PRO A 130 6.29 -14.56 -2.69
C PRO A 130 5.30 -15.34 -3.56
N ARG A 131 4.12 -15.63 -3.01
CA ARG A 131 2.98 -16.18 -3.77
C ARG A 131 2.50 -15.20 -4.84
N PHE A 132 2.46 -13.91 -4.50
CA PHE A 132 2.14 -12.81 -5.38
C PHE A 132 2.90 -11.56 -4.93
N LEU A 133 3.46 -10.79 -5.86
CA LEU A 133 4.15 -9.53 -5.58
C LEU A 133 3.33 -8.39 -6.18
N SER A 134 2.52 -7.74 -5.34
CA SER A 134 1.60 -6.67 -5.74
C SER A 134 2.31 -5.33 -5.91
N GLU A 135 3.40 -5.12 -5.18
CA GLU A 135 4.24 -3.93 -5.29
C GLU A 135 5.74 -4.25 -5.27
N PHE A 136 6.47 -3.63 -6.19
CA PHE A 136 7.92 -3.58 -6.22
C PHE A 136 8.38 -2.48 -7.17
N GLY A 137 9.54 -1.89 -6.91
CA GLY A 137 10.07 -0.87 -7.83
C GLY A 137 11.35 -0.20 -7.38
N PHE A 138 11.88 0.62 -8.29
CA PHE A 138 12.99 1.53 -8.07
C PHE A 138 12.64 2.91 -8.61
N GLN A 139 13.13 3.94 -7.94
CA GLN A 139 12.95 5.31 -8.40
C GLN A 139 13.78 5.57 -9.66
N SER A 140 13.18 6.26 -10.63
CA SER A 140 13.88 6.83 -11.78
C SER A 140 13.41 8.26 -12.03
N TRP A 141 14.20 9.01 -12.80
CA TRP A 141 13.74 10.31 -13.30
C TRP A 141 12.70 10.16 -14.41
N SER A 142 11.83 11.16 -14.53
CA SER A 142 10.99 11.34 -15.72
C SER A 142 11.82 11.82 -16.93
N SER A 143 11.20 11.83 -18.12
CA SER A 143 11.88 12.34 -19.30
C SER A 143 12.17 13.85 -19.19
N LEU A 144 13.23 14.33 -19.84
CA LEU A 144 13.54 15.76 -19.89
C LEU A 144 12.39 16.60 -20.48
N GLY A 145 11.62 16.04 -21.40
CA GLY A 145 10.46 16.71 -21.99
C GLY A 145 9.38 17.02 -20.96
N GLU A 146 9.10 16.08 -20.05
CA GLU A 146 8.14 16.29 -18.95
C GLU A 146 8.64 17.34 -17.96
N LEU A 147 9.94 17.28 -17.61
CA LEU A 147 10.54 18.22 -16.66
C LEU A 147 10.50 19.67 -17.18
N LYS A 148 10.71 19.89 -18.47
CA LYS A 148 10.60 21.23 -19.08
C LYS A 148 9.21 21.84 -19.02
N GLY A 149 8.17 21.03 -18.77
CA GLY A 149 6.81 21.53 -18.55
C GLY A 149 6.62 22.21 -17.18
N VAL A 150 7.49 21.95 -16.22
CA VAL A 150 7.34 22.38 -14.81
C VAL A 150 8.60 22.98 -14.18
N ALA A 151 9.74 22.90 -14.87
CA ALA A 151 11.03 23.42 -14.42
C ALA A 151 11.63 24.35 -15.47
N ASP A 152 12.23 25.45 -15.02
CA ASP A 152 12.97 26.36 -15.89
C ASP A 152 14.40 25.85 -16.14
N ASP A 153 15.10 26.50 -17.08
CA ASP A 153 16.47 26.12 -17.44
C ASP A 153 17.45 26.22 -16.25
N GLY A 154 17.18 27.07 -15.25
CA GLY A 154 17.98 27.16 -14.03
C GLY A 154 17.81 25.93 -13.14
N MET A 155 16.56 25.54 -12.88
CA MET A 155 16.23 24.33 -12.11
C MET A 155 16.77 23.05 -12.78
N LEU A 156 16.75 23.00 -14.11
CA LEU A 156 17.32 21.87 -14.86
C LEU A 156 18.85 21.85 -14.78
N GLN A 157 19.51 23.01 -14.72
CA GLN A 157 20.96 23.10 -14.53
C GLN A 157 21.42 22.75 -13.11
N ASP A 158 20.57 22.92 -12.09
CA ASP A 158 20.90 22.51 -10.71
C ASP A 158 20.61 21.02 -10.42
N SER A 159 20.05 20.30 -11.39
CA SER A 159 19.66 18.89 -11.26
C SER A 159 20.76 17.91 -11.69
N LEU A 160 20.57 16.61 -11.40
CA LEU A 160 21.45 15.51 -11.85
C LEU A 160 21.68 15.45 -13.39
N PHE A 161 20.92 16.19 -14.19
CA PHE A 161 21.08 16.27 -15.64
C PHE A 161 22.22 17.20 -16.10
N SER A 162 22.78 18.01 -15.21
CA SER A 162 23.81 19.01 -15.54
C SER A 162 25.26 18.50 -15.41
N GLY A 163 25.46 17.19 -15.57
CA GLY A 163 26.71 16.50 -15.29
C GLY A 163 27.99 17.30 -15.61
N GLU A 164 28.62 17.84 -14.57
CA GLU A 164 30.03 17.55 -14.36
C GLU A 164 30.09 16.10 -13.86
N SER A 165 30.29 15.17 -14.80
CA SER A 165 30.51 13.75 -14.54
C SER A 165 31.82 13.45 -13.77
N SER A 166 32.45 14.45 -13.15
CA SER A 166 33.78 14.37 -12.53
C SER A 166 33.79 14.39 -11.01
N LYS A 167 32.65 14.59 -10.32
CA LYS A 167 32.64 14.70 -8.84
C LYS A 167 32.19 13.46 -8.08
N ASN A 168 31.62 12.46 -8.74
CA ASN A 168 31.09 11.26 -8.06
C ASN A 168 32.06 10.07 -8.02
N SER A 169 33.35 10.27 -8.31
CA SER A 169 34.35 9.18 -8.30
C SER A 169 35.43 9.32 -7.21
N GLN A 170 35.24 10.15 -6.18
CA GLN A 170 36.28 10.36 -5.16
C GLN A 170 36.00 9.85 -3.75
N ASP A 171 34.80 9.42 -3.39
CA ASP A 171 34.57 8.81 -2.06
C ASP A 171 33.65 7.59 -2.15
N CYS A 172 34.27 6.43 -2.39
CA CYS A 172 33.79 5.09 -2.01
C CYS A 172 35.01 4.24 -1.62
#